data_AF-A0A2J6IE90-F1
#
_entry.id   AF-A0A2J6IE90-F1
#
_cell.length_a   1.000
_cell.length_b   1.000
_cell.length_c   1.000
_cell.angle_alpha   90.00
_cell.angle_beta   90.00
_cell.angle_gamma   90.00
#
_symmetry.space_group_name_H-M   'P 1'
#
loop_
_entity.id
_entity.type
_entity.pdbx_description
1 polymer ?
#
loop_
_entity_poly.entity_id
_entity_poly.type
_entity_poly.pdbx_seq_one_letter_code
_entity_poly.pdbx_strand_id
1 'polypeptide(L)'
;MHDGNVMNGKVIEQTVDYVKLSTINYGVLTLKTSLIKKIRKAQPTKDGQRVYWHENIQSARYFWAPNGYGLNKGEGYYQNYWVLFNQFSYGFSNKFTLGIGIMPLFLFGGGAPTPIWITPKFSFPVVENKFNIGAGGIIGTILGDDGFGFGLAYATTTFGSRDKNISIGLGWGYADGDWADSPLINISGIARVGNKGSFILTENYFIALGSGQYLTIISLGGRSLVKSVSIDYGLFVPINKEIDSFFAIPWLGITIPFESKNKK
;
A
#
# COMPACT_ATOMS: atom_id res chain seq x y z
N MET A 1 4.17 -6.41 22.19
CA MET A 1 3.94 -6.03 23.60
C MET A 1 3.11 -4.75 23.65
N HIS A 2 2.53 -4.37 24.80
CA HIS A 2 1.76 -3.12 24.93
C HIS A 2 2.62 -1.86 24.80
N ASP A 3 3.90 -1.95 25.14
CA ASP A 3 4.93 -0.91 24.99
C ASP A 3 5.48 -0.76 23.55
N GLY A 4 4.97 -1.54 22.59
CA GLY A 4 5.44 -1.54 21.20
C GLY A 4 6.61 -2.49 20.90
N ASN A 5 7.23 -3.11 21.91
CA ASN A 5 8.34 -4.03 21.71
C ASN A 5 7.89 -5.38 21.11
N VAL A 6 8.78 -6.02 20.37
CA VAL A 6 8.58 -7.37 19.78
C VAL A 6 9.62 -8.32 20.35
N MET A 7 9.15 -9.43 20.94
CA MET A 7 9.99 -10.48 21.47
C MET A 7 9.85 -11.75 20.61
N ASN A 8 10.97 -12.25 20.12
CA ASN A 8 11.02 -13.46 19.29
C ASN A 8 11.62 -14.62 20.09
N GLY A 9 10.96 -15.78 20.05
CA GLY A 9 11.44 -16.97 20.72
C GLY A 9 10.49 -18.15 20.63
N LYS A 10 10.89 -19.27 21.24
CA LYS A 10 10.04 -20.46 21.40
C LYS A 10 9.28 -20.34 22.73
N VAL A 11 7.96 -20.41 22.67
CA VAL A 11 7.15 -20.52 23.90
C VAL A 11 7.46 -21.88 24.55
N ILE A 12 7.98 -21.83 25.78
CA ILE A 12 8.27 -23.02 26.59
C ILE A 12 7.09 -23.33 27.51
N GLU A 13 6.47 -22.28 28.05
CA GLU A 13 5.35 -22.39 28.99
C GLU A 13 4.42 -21.20 28.80
N GLN A 14 3.12 -21.43 28.91
CA GLN A 14 2.10 -20.40 28.85
C GLN A 14 1.03 -20.70 29.89
N THR A 15 0.82 -19.74 30.80
CA THR A 15 -0.21 -19.77 31.83
C THR A 15 -1.12 -18.56 31.66
N VAL A 16 -2.10 -18.39 32.57
CA VAL A 16 -2.95 -17.20 32.59
C VAL A 16 -2.13 -15.95 32.94
N ASP A 17 -1.16 -16.08 33.85
CA ASP A 17 -0.41 -14.94 34.39
C ASP A 17 0.85 -14.59 33.59
N TYR A 18 1.49 -15.58 32.96
CA TYR A 18 2.75 -15.38 32.26
C TYR A 18 2.97 -16.29 31.05
N VAL A 19 3.93 -15.88 30.22
CA VAL A 19 4.49 -16.65 29.12
C VAL A 19 6.00 -16.73 29.31
N LYS A 20 6.56 -17.95 29.34
CA LYS A 20 8.01 -18.18 29.26
C LYS A 20 8.44 -18.36 27.82
N LEU A 21 9.35 -17.51 27.39
CA LEU A 21 9.84 -17.43 26.03
C LEU A 21 11.35 -17.72 26.01
N SER A 22 11.76 -18.81 25.36
CA SER A 22 13.16 -19.07 25.04
C SER A 22 13.58 -18.20 23.87
N THR A 23 14.42 -17.20 24.14
CA THR A 23 14.99 -16.31 23.13
C THR A 23 16.40 -16.76 22.77
N ILE A 24 16.85 -16.40 21.56
CA ILE A 24 18.20 -16.74 21.09
C ILE A 24 19.28 -15.97 21.86
N ASN A 25 19.04 -14.68 22.14
CA ASN A 25 20.07 -13.78 22.68
C ASN A 25 19.99 -13.54 24.19
N TYR A 26 18.82 -13.75 24.80
CA TYR A 26 18.56 -13.36 26.20
C TYR A 26 18.16 -14.55 27.08
N GLY A 27 18.32 -15.78 26.59
CA GLY A 27 17.89 -16.98 27.31
C GLY A 27 16.38 -17.02 27.51
N VAL A 28 15.93 -17.54 28.65
CA VAL A 28 14.49 -17.68 28.97
C VAL A 28 13.97 -16.41 29.64
N LEU A 29 13.06 -15.72 28.94
CA LEU A 29 12.35 -14.57 29.47
C LEU A 29 10.98 -14.98 30.03
N THR A 30 10.59 -14.43 31.18
CA THR A 30 9.24 -14.57 31.72
C THR A 30 8.49 -13.25 31.53
N LEU A 31 7.46 -13.27 30.68
CA LEU A 31 6.66 -12.10 30.34
C LEU A 31 5.29 -12.22 30.98
N LYS A 32 4.85 -11.22 31.75
CA LYS A 32 3.46 -11.18 32.26
C LYS A 32 2.48 -11.10 31.09
N THR A 33 1.41 -11.89 31.11
CA THR A 33 0.40 -11.91 30.05
C THR A 33 -0.23 -10.52 29.85
N SER A 34 -0.34 -9.73 30.92
CA SER A 34 -0.83 -8.34 30.88
C SER A 34 0.05 -7.37 30.06
N LEU A 35 1.30 -7.72 29.78
CA LEU A 35 2.20 -6.92 28.92
C LEU A 35 2.11 -7.33 27.44
N ILE A 36 1.42 -8.45 27.14
CA ILE A 36 1.38 -9.06 25.82
C ILE A 36 0.13 -8.61 25.06
N LYS A 37 0.32 -7.70 24.10
CA LYS A 37 -0.76 -7.25 23.21
C LYS A 37 -1.27 -8.35 22.26
N LYS A 38 -0.39 -9.20 21.73
CA LYS A 38 -0.73 -10.25 20.74
C LYS A 38 0.40 -11.29 20.67
N ILE A 39 0.04 -12.57 20.57
CA ILE A 39 0.97 -13.67 20.27
C ILE A 39 0.67 -14.18 18.85
N ARG A 40 1.71 -14.39 18.04
CA ARG A 40 1.59 -14.93 16.67
C ARG A 40 2.63 -16.02 16.45
N LYS A 41 2.26 -17.08 15.74
CA LYS A 41 3.22 -18.12 15.31
C LYS A 41 4.15 -17.53 14.25
N ALA A 42 5.46 -17.66 14.45
CA ALA A 42 6.46 -17.31 13.43
C ALA A 42 6.44 -18.32 12.28
N GLN A 43 6.72 -17.86 11.06
CA GLN A 43 6.91 -18.74 9.92
C GLN A 43 8.33 -19.32 9.92
N PRO A 44 8.52 -20.60 9.56
CA PRO A 44 9.86 -21.18 9.45
C PRO A 44 10.65 -20.50 8.32
N THR A 45 11.90 -20.13 8.56
CA THR A 45 12.83 -19.75 7.48
C THR A 45 13.56 -20.98 6.95
N LYS A 46 14.15 -20.86 5.75
CA LYS A 46 14.89 -21.94 5.08
C LYS A 46 16.08 -22.47 5.90
N ASP A 47 16.61 -21.66 6.82
CA ASP A 47 17.78 -22.00 7.64
C ASP A 47 17.41 -22.58 9.02
N GLY A 48 16.16 -23.00 9.21
CA GLY A 48 15.66 -23.56 10.48
C GLY A 48 15.44 -22.52 11.60
N GLN A 49 15.81 -21.25 11.38
CA GLN A 49 15.50 -20.16 12.29
C GLN A 49 14.01 -19.77 12.19
N ARG A 50 13.39 -19.47 13.34
CA ARG A 50 12.02 -18.93 13.37
C ARG A 50 12.09 -17.42 13.49
N VAL A 51 12.00 -16.71 12.36
CA VAL A 51 11.99 -15.25 12.33
C VAL A 51 10.55 -14.76 12.16
N TYR A 52 10.14 -13.81 12.98
CA TYR A 52 8.87 -13.13 12.80
C TYR A 52 9.00 -12.14 11.64
N TRP A 53 8.22 -12.36 10.58
CA TRP A 53 8.12 -11.43 9.47
C TRP A 53 7.03 -10.41 9.80
N HIS A 54 7.40 -9.13 9.88
CA HIS A 54 6.41 -8.07 9.97
C HIS A 54 5.50 -8.13 8.74
N GLU A 55 4.20 -8.33 8.95
CA GLU A 55 3.21 -8.26 7.87
C GLU A 55 3.38 -6.96 7.10
N ASN A 56 3.26 -7.04 5.78
CA ASN A 56 3.28 -5.86 4.93
C ASN A 56 2.02 -5.03 5.23
N ILE A 57 2.21 -3.96 6.00
CA ILE A 57 1.14 -3.05 6.43
C ILE A 57 0.46 -2.34 5.25
N GLN A 58 1.08 -2.37 4.07
CA GLN A 58 0.58 -1.77 2.84
C GLN A 58 0.66 -2.78 1.68
N SER A 59 0.08 -3.97 1.88
CA SER A 59 0.08 -5.04 0.88
C SER A 59 -0.94 -4.88 -0.26
N ALA A 60 -1.88 -3.94 -0.14
CA ALA A 60 -2.96 -3.71 -1.11
C ALA A 60 -2.57 -2.77 -2.28
N ARG A 61 -1.33 -2.28 -2.30
CA ARG A 61 -0.82 -1.35 -3.33
C ARG A 61 0.71 -1.32 -3.41
N TYR A 62 1.21 -0.75 -4.49
CA TYR A 62 2.63 -0.43 -4.72
C TYR A 62 2.94 0.97 -4.18
N PHE A 63 3.58 1.86 -4.94
CA PHE A 63 3.80 3.26 -4.51
C PHE A 63 2.46 3.99 -4.41
N TRP A 64 1.67 3.98 -5.47
CA TRP A 64 0.32 4.54 -5.48
C TRP A 64 -0.70 3.56 -6.08
N ALA A 65 -0.33 2.87 -7.17
CA ALA A 65 -1.20 1.93 -7.87
C ALA A 65 -1.72 0.79 -6.97
N PRO A 66 -3.05 0.55 -6.96
CA PRO A 66 -3.61 -0.60 -6.26
C PRO A 66 -3.25 -1.90 -6.98
N ASN A 67 -3.09 -2.98 -6.20
CA ASN A 67 -3.01 -4.34 -6.74
C ASN A 67 -4.34 -5.09 -6.51
N GLY A 68 -4.42 -6.38 -6.80
CA GLY A 68 -5.60 -7.21 -6.63
C GLY A 68 -5.97 -7.49 -5.17
N TYR A 69 -5.06 -7.27 -4.21
CA TYR A 69 -5.32 -7.46 -2.79
C TYR A 69 -6.08 -6.28 -2.17
N GLY A 70 -7.00 -6.58 -1.26
CA GLY A 70 -7.72 -5.58 -0.46
C GLY A 70 -7.16 -5.46 0.96
N LEU A 71 -7.63 -4.45 1.68
CA LEU A 71 -7.52 -4.43 3.14
C LEU A 71 -8.44 -5.51 3.73
N ASN A 72 -8.00 -6.17 4.81
CA ASN A 72 -8.90 -7.05 5.55
C ASN A 72 -9.93 -6.21 6.32
N LYS A 73 -11.03 -6.85 6.71
CA LYS A 73 -12.06 -6.19 7.51
C LYS A 73 -11.46 -5.60 8.80
N GLY A 74 -11.65 -4.31 9.00
CA GLY A 74 -11.18 -3.59 10.19
C GLY A 74 -9.75 -3.05 10.09
N GLU A 75 -9.02 -3.36 9.02
CA GLU A 75 -7.73 -2.75 8.74
C GLU A 75 -7.93 -1.39 8.07
N GLY A 76 -7.07 -0.43 8.41
CA GLY A 76 -6.98 0.84 7.72
C GLY A 76 -5.58 1.42 7.81
N TYR A 77 -5.34 2.43 7.00
CA TYR A 77 -4.13 3.22 7.09
C TYR A 77 -4.37 4.63 6.58
N TYR A 78 -3.55 5.54 7.08
CA TYR A 78 -3.36 6.88 6.53
C TYR A 78 -2.10 6.89 5.67
N GLN A 79 -2.13 7.61 4.57
CA GLN A 79 -0.99 7.80 3.68
C GLN A 79 -0.77 9.27 3.42
N ASN A 80 0.51 9.63 3.38
CA ASN A 80 0.96 10.92 2.92
C ASN A 80 2.07 10.72 1.88
N TYR A 81 1.88 11.26 0.66
CA TYR A 81 2.92 11.32 -0.36
C TYR A 81 3.23 12.78 -0.71
N TRP A 82 4.51 13.13 -0.69
CA TRP A 82 5.01 14.50 -0.95
C TRP A 82 4.37 15.60 -0.09
N VAL A 83 3.77 15.28 1.06
CA VAL A 83 2.88 16.19 1.81
C VAL A 83 1.56 16.49 1.08
N LEU A 84 1.55 16.43 -0.25
CA LEU A 84 0.42 16.74 -1.13
C LEU A 84 -0.71 15.72 -1.07
N PHE A 85 -0.44 14.43 -1.27
CA PHE A 85 -1.50 13.42 -1.32
C PHE A 85 -1.77 12.89 0.07
N ASN A 86 -2.95 13.18 0.61
CA ASN A 86 -3.37 12.73 1.93
C ASN A 86 -4.56 11.78 1.74
N GLN A 87 -4.44 10.52 2.16
CA GLN A 87 -5.50 9.53 1.96
C GLN A 87 -5.68 8.62 3.17
N PHE A 88 -6.91 8.48 3.63
CA PHE A 88 -7.33 7.44 4.55
C PHE A 88 -7.94 6.30 3.75
N SER A 89 -7.61 5.06 4.10
CA SER A 89 -8.21 3.86 3.50
C SER A 89 -8.66 2.90 4.59
N TYR A 90 -9.82 2.28 4.41
CA TYR A 90 -10.40 1.34 5.37
C TYR A 90 -11.04 0.13 4.69
N GLY A 91 -10.77 -1.06 5.22
CA GLY A 91 -11.39 -2.32 4.82
C GLY A 91 -12.72 -2.53 5.55
N PHE A 92 -13.82 -2.23 4.87
CA PHE A 92 -15.18 -2.47 5.39
C PHE A 92 -15.53 -3.97 5.39
N SER A 93 -14.93 -4.73 4.48
CA SER A 93 -14.95 -6.20 4.46
C SER A 93 -13.64 -6.74 3.91
N ASN A 94 -13.42 -8.06 3.95
CA ASN A 94 -12.26 -8.69 3.32
C ASN A 94 -12.22 -8.54 1.78
N LYS A 95 -13.30 -8.02 1.18
CA LYS A 95 -13.42 -7.82 -0.27
C LYS A 95 -13.63 -6.37 -0.67
N PHE A 96 -13.97 -5.48 0.27
CA PHE A 96 -14.30 -4.09 -0.05
C PHE A 96 -13.48 -3.13 0.81
N THR A 97 -12.74 -2.28 0.12
CA THR A 97 -11.96 -1.18 0.68
C THR A 97 -12.51 0.13 0.13
N LEU A 98 -12.66 1.13 0.99
CA LEU A 98 -12.97 2.49 0.58
C LEU A 98 -11.91 3.42 1.15
N GLY A 99 -11.41 4.31 0.30
CA GLY A 99 -10.57 5.42 0.72
C GLY A 99 -11.24 6.76 0.50
N ILE A 100 -10.79 7.75 1.25
CA ILE A 100 -11.09 9.16 1.06
C ILE A 100 -9.77 9.92 1.05
N GLY A 101 -9.61 10.86 0.15
CA GLY A 101 -8.36 11.60 0.01
C GLY A 101 -8.57 13.06 -0.38
N ILE A 102 -7.52 13.82 -0.15
CA ILE A 102 -7.44 15.24 -0.42
C ILE A 102 -6.02 15.63 -0.83
N MET A 103 -5.93 16.59 -1.73
CA MET A 103 -4.70 17.32 -2.03
C MET A 103 -4.89 18.78 -1.61
N PRO A 104 -4.48 19.16 -0.38
CA PRO A 104 -4.81 20.46 0.22
C PRO A 104 -3.94 21.59 -0.36
N LEU A 105 -4.14 21.91 -1.65
CA LEU A 105 -3.34 22.92 -2.35
C LEU A 105 -3.52 24.33 -1.76
N PHE A 106 -4.63 24.57 -1.05
CA PHE A 106 -4.85 25.80 -0.28
C PHE A 106 -3.73 26.12 0.73
N LEU A 107 -2.97 25.12 1.20
CA LEU A 107 -1.84 25.31 2.12
C LEU A 107 -0.64 26.03 1.49
N PHE A 108 -0.56 26.08 0.16
CA PHE A 108 0.53 26.70 -0.59
C PHE A 108 0.19 28.13 -1.05
N GLY A 109 -0.91 28.69 -0.56
CA GLY A 109 -1.37 30.04 -0.87
C GLY A 109 -2.23 30.14 -2.13
N GLY A 110 -2.84 31.32 -2.33
CA GLY A 110 -3.50 31.67 -3.59
C GLY A 110 -4.88 31.04 -3.87
N GLY A 111 -5.53 30.40 -2.89
CA GLY A 111 -6.84 29.79 -3.09
C GLY A 111 -6.84 28.65 -4.11
N ALA A 112 -5.69 27.98 -4.27
CA ALA A 112 -5.51 26.95 -5.29
C ALA A 112 -6.60 25.87 -5.19
N PRO A 113 -7.19 25.46 -6.32
CA PRO A 113 -8.27 24.49 -6.32
C PRO A 113 -7.83 23.21 -5.62
N THR A 114 -8.66 22.68 -4.72
CA THR A 114 -8.27 21.58 -3.83
C THR A 114 -9.01 20.31 -4.21
N PRO A 115 -8.34 19.34 -4.86
CA PRO A 115 -8.94 18.06 -5.20
C PRO A 115 -9.30 17.26 -3.96
N ILE A 116 -10.49 16.68 -3.97
CA ILE A 116 -10.94 15.66 -3.03
C ILE A 116 -11.43 14.45 -3.80
N TRP A 117 -11.31 13.26 -3.23
CA TRP A 117 -11.73 12.03 -3.91
C TRP A 117 -12.10 10.92 -2.94
N ILE A 118 -12.82 9.95 -3.48
CA ILE A 118 -13.04 8.64 -2.87
C ILE A 118 -12.41 7.55 -3.75
N THR A 119 -11.98 6.45 -3.13
CA THR A 119 -11.39 5.30 -3.84
C THR A 119 -12.09 3.99 -3.45
N PRO A 120 -13.28 3.69 -3.99
CA PRO A 120 -13.90 2.38 -3.80
C PRO A 120 -13.10 1.30 -4.54
N LYS A 121 -12.88 0.16 -3.88
CA LYS A 121 -12.16 -0.97 -4.46
C LYS A 121 -12.73 -2.29 -3.96
N PHE A 122 -12.99 -3.19 -4.90
CA PHE A 122 -13.28 -4.58 -4.66
C PHE A 122 -12.09 -5.47 -4.97
N SER A 123 -11.89 -6.49 -4.13
CA SER A 123 -10.82 -7.48 -4.24
C SER A 123 -11.39 -8.89 -4.17
N PHE A 124 -10.98 -9.71 -5.13
CA PHE A 124 -11.46 -11.06 -5.35
C PHE A 124 -10.26 -12.02 -5.35
N PRO A 125 -10.02 -12.75 -4.25
CA PRO A 125 -9.01 -13.80 -4.21
C PRO A 125 -9.48 -14.99 -5.03
N VAL A 126 -8.95 -15.15 -6.24
CA VAL A 126 -9.26 -16.30 -7.11
C VAL A 126 -8.54 -17.55 -6.59
N VAL A 127 -7.26 -17.39 -6.23
CA VAL A 127 -6.49 -18.37 -5.47
C VAL A 127 -5.79 -17.65 -4.34
N GLU A 128 -6.15 -18.01 -3.10
CA GLU A 128 -5.65 -17.33 -1.92
C GLU A 128 -4.11 -17.24 -1.91
N ASN A 129 -3.58 -16.03 -1.67
CA ASN A 129 -2.14 -15.72 -1.64
C ASN A 129 -1.35 -16.06 -2.92
N LYS A 130 -2.01 -16.29 -4.05
CA LYS A 130 -1.35 -16.62 -5.34
C LYS A 130 -1.92 -15.86 -6.53
N PHE A 131 -3.23 -15.67 -6.58
CA PHE A 131 -3.90 -15.05 -7.73
C PHE A 131 -5.11 -14.24 -7.27
N ASN A 132 -5.07 -12.93 -7.50
CA ASN A 132 -6.11 -12.01 -7.05
C ASN A 132 -6.47 -11.05 -8.17
N ILE A 133 -7.76 -10.71 -8.24
CA ILE A 133 -8.28 -9.69 -9.15
C ILE A 133 -8.83 -8.55 -8.30
N GLY A 134 -8.54 -7.33 -8.70
CA GLY A 134 -9.10 -6.12 -8.10
C GLY A 134 -9.79 -5.27 -9.15
N ALA A 135 -10.86 -4.61 -8.77
CA ALA A 135 -11.52 -3.60 -9.59
C ALA A 135 -11.97 -2.46 -8.69
N GLY A 136 -11.91 -1.23 -9.18
CA GLY A 136 -12.27 -0.08 -8.39
C GLY A 136 -12.23 1.20 -9.19
N GLY A 137 -12.27 2.31 -8.48
CA GLY A 137 -12.06 3.58 -9.12
C GLY A 137 -11.57 4.66 -8.18
N ILE A 138 -11.32 5.81 -8.78
CA ILE A 138 -11.12 7.09 -8.14
C ILE A 138 -12.24 7.98 -8.65
N ILE A 139 -12.96 8.62 -7.74
CA ILE A 139 -14.05 9.54 -8.07
C ILE A 139 -13.78 10.79 -7.27
N GLY A 140 -13.55 11.91 -7.94
CA GLY A 140 -13.14 13.14 -7.31
C GLY A 140 -13.72 14.38 -7.97
N THR A 141 -13.60 15.47 -7.23
CA THR A 141 -14.00 16.81 -7.63
C THR A 141 -13.01 17.81 -7.07
N ILE A 142 -13.09 19.03 -7.55
CA ILE A 142 -12.33 20.15 -7.01
C ILE A 142 -13.24 20.93 -6.05
N LEU A 143 -12.76 21.21 -4.84
CA LEU A 143 -13.48 22.06 -3.89
C LEU A 143 -13.58 23.50 -4.42
N GLY A 144 -14.80 24.03 -4.47
CA GLY A 144 -15.07 25.39 -4.96
C GLY A 144 -15.25 25.50 -6.47
N ASP A 145 -15.28 24.39 -7.19
CA ASP A 145 -15.54 24.32 -8.62
C ASP A 145 -16.82 23.50 -8.88
N ASP A 146 -17.92 24.19 -9.14
CA ASP A 146 -19.24 23.58 -9.35
C ASP A 146 -19.35 23.00 -10.76
N GLY A 147 -18.84 21.78 -10.95
CA GLY A 147 -19.05 21.00 -12.18
C GLY A 147 -17.86 20.13 -12.60
N PHE A 148 -16.65 20.46 -12.18
CA PHE A 148 -15.47 19.69 -12.57
C PHE A 148 -15.34 18.38 -11.78
N GLY A 149 -15.65 17.27 -12.44
CA GLY A 149 -15.42 15.91 -11.95
C GLY A 149 -14.23 15.26 -12.64
N PHE A 150 -13.42 14.53 -11.87
CA PHE A 150 -12.37 13.66 -12.40
C PHE A 150 -12.49 12.26 -11.82
N GLY A 151 -11.96 11.28 -12.53
CA GLY A 151 -11.98 9.92 -12.06
C GLY A 151 -11.10 8.97 -12.85
N LEU A 152 -11.06 7.75 -12.34
CA LEU A 152 -10.39 6.62 -12.97
C LEU A 152 -11.19 5.37 -12.64
N ALA A 153 -11.68 4.66 -13.64
CA ALA A 153 -12.16 3.29 -13.44
C ALA A 153 -11.03 2.33 -13.79
N TYR A 154 -10.75 1.33 -12.95
CA TYR A 154 -9.65 0.41 -13.19
C TYR A 154 -9.96 -1.04 -12.80
N ALA A 155 -9.24 -1.95 -13.43
CA ALA A 155 -9.12 -3.34 -13.05
C ALA A 155 -7.65 -3.74 -13.00
N THR A 156 -7.30 -4.68 -12.12
CA THR A 156 -5.93 -5.13 -11.93
C THR A 156 -5.90 -6.61 -11.59
N THR A 157 -4.89 -7.29 -12.11
CA THR A 157 -4.66 -8.72 -11.95
C THR A 157 -3.31 -8.91 -11.29
N THR A 158 -3.27 -9.65 -10.18
CA THR A 158 -2.06 -9.82 -9.36
C THR A 158 -1.70 -11.28 -9.19
N PHE A 159 -0.43 -11.58 -9.43
CA PHE A 159 0.17 -12.90 -9.27
C PHE A 159 1.23 -12.89 -8.18
N GLY A 160 1.18 -13.87 -7.28
CA GLY A 160 2.07 -13.99 -6.13
C GLY A 160 1.43 -13.54 -4.82
N SER A 161 2.20 -13.60 -3.73
CA SER A 161 1.73 -13.30 -2.37
C SER A 161 1.78 -11.81 -2.06
N ARG A 162 1.19 -11.39 -0.93
CA ARG A 162 1.24 -10.00 -0.43
C ARG A 162 2.65 -9.42 -0.23
N ASP A 163 3.66 -10.29 -0.17
CA ASP A 163 5.07 -9.91 0.04
C ASP A 163 5.94 -10.05 -1.22
N LYS A 164 5.44 -10.76 -2.23
CA LYS A 164 6.13 -10.95 -3.51
C LYS A 164 5.09 -11.15 -4.60
N ASN A 165 4.79 -10.09 -5.34
CA ASN A 165 3.83 -10.15 -6.42
C ASN A 165 4.16 -9.18 -7.55
N ILE A 166 3.56 -9.47 -8.70
CA ILE A 166 3.50 -8.61 -9.87
C ILE A 166 2.02 -8.39 -10.22
N SER A 167 1.68 -7.19 -10.68
CA SER A 167 0.35 -6.87 -11.18
C SER A 167 0.40 -6.22 -12.54
N ILE A 168 -0.65 -6.49 -13.30
CA ILE A 168 -0.96 -5.79 -14.56
C ILE A 168 -2.35 -5.20 -14.39
N GLY A 169 -2.46 -3.90 -14.63
CA GLY A 169 -3.71 -3.15 -14.52
C GLY A 169 -4.05 -2.38 -15.78
N LEU A 170 -5.34 -2.14 -15.96
CA LEU A 170 -5.92 -1.27 -16.97
C LEU A 170 -6.78 -0.23 -16.28
N GLY A 171 -6.75 1.01 -16.76
CA GLY A 171 -7.63 2.06 -16.25
C GLY A 171 -8.06 3.05 -17.31
N TRP A 172 -9.31 3.50 -17.22
CA TRP A 172 -9.87 4.55 -18.07
C TRP A 172 -10.07 5.81 -17.24
N GLY A 173 -9.39 6.87 -17.64
CA GLY A 173 -9.55 8.19 -17.03
C GLY A 173 -10.91 8.78 -17.42
N TYR A 174 -11.48 9.55 -16.50
CA TYR A 174 -12.64 10.38 -16.73
C TYR A 174 -12.28 11.80 -16.29
N ALA A 175 -12.59 12.79 -17.12
CA ALA A 175 -12.45 14.20 -16.77
C ALA A 175 -13.47 15.01 -17.55
N ASP A 176 -14.14 15.94 -16.86
CA ASP A 176 -14.99 16.96 -17.48
C ASP A 176 -16.08 16.40 -18.41
N GLY A 177 -16.74 15.31 -18.01
CA GLY A 177 -17.81 14.68 -18.79
C GLY A 177 -17.36 13.58 -19.75
N ASP A 178 -16.06 13.53 -20.08
CA ASP A 178 -15.53 12.64 -21.09
C ASP A 178 -14.64 11.53 -20.50
N TRP A 179 -14.70 10.36 -21.13
CA TRP A 179 -13.80 9.25 -20.86
C TRP A 179 -12.62 9.30 -21.82
N ALA A 180 -11.45 8.89 -21.34
CA ALA A 180 -10.28 8.72 -22.20
C ALA A 180 -10.56 7.68 -23.29
N ASP A 181 -10.18 7.98 -24.54
CA ASP A 181 -10.35 7.07 -25.68
C ASP A 181 -9.55 5.77 -25.56
N SER A 182 -8.49 5.79 -24.76
CA SER A 182 -7.56 4.68 -24.58
C SER A 182 -7.29 4.42 -23.10
N PRO A 183 -7.14 3.15 -22.70
CA PRO A 183 -6.76 2.84 -21.34
C PRO A 183 -5.30 3.21 -21.06
N LEU A 184 -5.03 3.56 -19.81
CA LEU A 184 -3.69 3.46 -19.25
C LEU A 184 -3.40 2.01 -18.85
N ILE A 185 -2.17 1.57 -19.07
CA ILE A 185 -1.69 0.26 -18.65
C ILE A 185 -0.71 0.47 -17.51
N ASN A 186 -0.87 -0.30 -16.42
CA ASN A 186 0.05 -0.30 -15.30
C ASN A 186 0.71 -1.67 -15.14
N ILE A 187 2.03 -1.71 -14.97
CA ILE A 187 2.77 -2.91 -14.61
C ILE A 187 3.62 -2.60 -13.39
N SER A 188 3.36 -3.32 -12.31
CA SER A 188 3.94 -3.01 -11.01
C SER A 188 4.38 -4.27 -10.27
N GLY A 189 5.41 -4.16 -9.45
CA GLY A 189 6.01 -5.27 -8.73
C GLY A 189 6.45 -4.89 -7.33
N ILE A 190 6.35 -5.86 -6.42
CA ILE A 190 6.87 -5.76 -5.05
C ILE A 190 7.55 -7.06 -4.70
N ALA A 191 8.72 -6.96 -4.07
CA ALA A 191 9.43 -8.10 -3.53
C ALA A 191 10.06 -7.74 -2.18
N ARG A 192 9.68 -8.46 -1.13
CA ARG A 192 10.35 -8.36 0.17
C ARG A 192 11.81 -8.79 0.05
N VAL A 193 12.71 -7.94 0.52
CA VAL A 193 14.16 -8.18 0.57
C VAL A 193 14.64 -8.19 2.01
N GLY A 194 15.19 -9.33 2.44
CA GLY A 194 15.67 -9.52 3.82
C GLY A 194 14.55 -9.59 4.87
N ASN A 195 14.93 -9.90 6.11
CA ASN A 195 14.01 -10.17 7.23
C ASN A 195 13.51 -8.93 7.99
N LYS A 196 14.01 -7.72 7.64
CA LYS A 196 13.73 -6.47 8.39
C LYS A 196 12.55 -5.65 7.86
N GLY A 197 11.69 -6.23 7.02
CA GLY A 197 10.54 -5.49 6.49
C GLY A 197 10.89 -4.49 5.39
N SER A 198 11.95 -4.76 4.63
CA SER A 198 12.31 -3.99 3.44
C SER A 198 11.74 -4.66 2.18
N PHE A 199 11.35 -3.84 1.21
CA PHE A 199 10.81 -4.30 -0.07
C PHE A 199 11.43 -3.47 -1.18
N ILE A 200 11.62 -4.10 -2.34
CA ILE A 200 11.86 -3.42 -3.62
C ILE A 200 10.53 -3.26 -4.33
N LEU A 201 10.29 -2.09 -4.92
CA LEU A 201 9.08 -1.76 -5.66
C LEU A 201 9.43 -1.18 -7.03
N THR A 202 8.56 -1.47 -7.99
CA THR A 202 8.49 -0.82 -9.29
C THR A 202 7.03 -0.61 -9.63
N GLU A 203 6.71 0.52 -10.23
CA GLU A 203 5.36 0.92 -10.63
C GLU A 203 5.47 1.70 -11.93
N ASN A 204 5.06 1.08 -13.03
CA ASN A 204 5.29 1.60 -14.37
C ASN A 204 3.95 1.84 -15.07
N TYR A 205 3.86 2.92 -15.83
CA TYR A 205 2.66 3.37 -16.50
C TYR A 205 2.93 3.57 -17.99
N PHE A 206 1.99 3.14 -18.82
CA PHE A 206 1.95 3.41 -20.24
C PHE A 206 0.63 4.12 -20.53
N ILE A 207 0.71 5.39 -20.92
CA ILE A 207 -0.45 6.26 -21.11
C ILE A 207 -0.45 6.72 -22.55
N ALA A 208 -1.52 6.40 -23.28
CA ALA A 208 -1.76 6.95 -24.61
C ALA A 208 -2.29 8.39 -24.47
N LEU A 209 -1.64 9.34 -25.13
CA LEU A 209 -2.02 10.76 -25.10
C LEU A 209 -2.84 11.20 -26.33
N GLY A 210 -3.17 10.26 -27.21
CA GLY A 210 -3.78 10.54 -28.52
C GLY A 210 -2.73 10.72 -29.63
N SER A 211 -3.18 10.74 -30.89
CA SER A 211 -2.33 11.03 -32.07
C SER A 211 -1.03 10.19 -32.17
N GLY A 212 -1.04 8.95 -31.65
CA GLY A 212 0.12 8.06 -31.63
C GLY A 212 1.22 8.45 -30.63
N GLN A 213 0.95 9.39 -29.73
CA GLN A 213 1.85 9.80 -28.65
C GLN A 213 1.62 8.96 -27.39
N TYR A 214 2.72 8.68 -26.69
CA TYR A 214 2.70 7.89 -25.45
C TYR A 214 3.59 8.54 -24.41
N LEU A 215 3.10 8.57 -23.17
CA LEU A 215 3.90 8.82 -21.99
C LEU A 215 4.13 7.49 -21.28
N THR A 216 5.40 7.12 -21.17
CA THR A 216 5.82 6.01 -20.32
C THR A 216 6.39 6.58 -19.04
N ILE A 217 5.96 6.09 -17.88
CA ILE A 217 6.58 6.44 -16.60
C ILE A 217 7.13 5.15 -16.02
N ILE A 218 8.44 5.09 -15.80
CA ILE A 218 9.06 3.95 -15.12
C ILE A 218 9.48 4.34 -13.72
N SER A 219 9.48 3.38 -12.80
CA SER A 219 9.97 3.65 -11.45
C SER A 219 10.72 2.49 -10.82
N LEU A 220 11.60 2.85 -9.89
CA LEU A 220 12.26 1.90 -9.00
C LEU A 220 12.46 2.55 -7.63
N GLY A 221 12.27 1.77 -6.58
CA GLY A 221 12.60 2.21 -5.24
C GLY A 221 12.33 1.14 -4.20
N GLY A 222 12.15 1.58 -2.97
CA GLY A 222 11.95 0.72 -1.83
C GLY A 222 10.84 1.17 -0.90
N ARG A 223 10.41 0.21 -0.08
CA ARG A 223 9.55 0.40 1.08
C ARG A 223 10.25 -0.18 2.28
N SER A 224 10.31 0.58 3.37
CA SER A 224 10.86 0.10 4.64
C SER A 224 9.84 0.23 5.76
N LEU A 225 9.60 -0.88 6.45
CA LEU A 225 8.79 -0.90 7.68
C LEU A 225 9.67 -0.47 8.85
N VAL A 226 9.38 0.70 9.42
CA VAL A 226 10.09 1.25 10.58
C VAL A 226 9.11 1.30 11.75
N LYS A 227 9.32 0.44 12.75
CA LYS A 227 8.42 0.27 13.90
C LYS A 227 6.99 -0.08 13.46
N SER A 228 6.09 0.90 13.52
CA SER A 228 4.68 0.76 13.15
C SER A 228 4.31 1.57 11.90
N VAL A 229 5.27 2.17 11.21
CA VAL A 229 5.03 2.94 9.97
C VAL A 229 5.77 2.33 8.79
N SER A 230 5.31 2.64 7.59
CA SER A 230 5.96 2.29 6.34
C SER A 230 6.44 3.55 5.65
N ILE A 231 7.68 3.53 5.15
CA ILE A 231 8.28 4.64 4.43
C ILE A 231 8.55 4.18 3.00
N ASP A 232 8.00 4.92 2.04
CA ASP A 232 8.20 4.70 0.61
C ASP A 232 9.21 5.72 0.09
N TYR A 233 10.16 5.25 -0.70
CA TYR A 233 11.16 6.08 -1.37
C TYR A 233 11.50 5.51 -2.73
N GLY A 234 11.57 6.34 -3.76
CA GLY A 234 11.88 5.87 -5.11
C GLY A 234 12.10 7.00 -6.08
N LEU A 235 12.30 6.64 -7.35
CA LEU A 235 12.44 7.57 -8.46
C LEU A 235 11.48 7.17 -9.56
N PHE A 236 10.75 8.14 -10.09
CA PHE A 236 9.91 8.01 -11.27
C PHE A 236 10.55 8.78 -12.41
N VAL A 237 10.73 8.12 -13.55
CA VAL A 237 11.33 8.70 -14.76
C VAL A 237 10.26 8.71 -15.85
N PRO A 238 9.75 9.88 -16.24
CA PRO A 238 8.91 10.01 -17.41
C PRO A 238 9.74 9.92 -18.69
N ILE A 239 9.21 9.23 -19.69
CA ILE A 239 9.82 8.98 -20.99
C ILE A 239 8.75 9.27 -22.05
N ASN A 240 9.01 10.25 -22.90
CA ASN A 240 8.20 10.64 -24.04
C ASN A 240 9.15 11.19 -25.12
N LYS A 241 8.77 11.09 -26.40
CA LYS A 241 9.52 11.67 -27.54
C LYS A 241 9.74 13.18 -27.43
N GLU A 242 8.88 13.88 -26.70
CA GLU A 242 8.98 15.34 -26.49
C GLU A 242 9.81 15.72 -25.25
N ILE A 243 10.27 14.74 -24.46
CA ILE A 243 11.12 14.99 -23.29
C ILE A 243 12.58 14.78 -23.69
N ASP A 244 13.25 15.89 -24.04
CA ASP A 244 14.64 15.88 -24.50
C ASP A 244 15.66 15.79 -23.35
N SER A 245 15.22 16.05 -22.11
CA SER A 245 16.08 16.06 -20.92
C SER A 245 15.73 14.95 -19.95
N PHE A 246 16.73 14.19 -19.51
CA PHE A 246 16.54 13.20 -18.45
C PHE A 246 16.34 13.90 -17.11
N PHE A 247 15.24 13.58 -16.43
CA PHE A 247 15.01 13.93 -15.04
C PHE A 247 14.29 12.80 -14.31
N ALA A 248 14.47 12.76 -12.99
CA ALA A 248 13.81 11.79 -12.14
C ALA A 248 13.06 12.52 -11.03
N ILE A 249 11.81 12.14 -10.82
CA ILE A 249 10.94 12.68 -9.79
C ILE A 249 11.11 11.81 -8.54
N PRO A 250 11.62 12.34 -7.42
CA PRO A 250 11.71 11.58 -6.19
C PRO A 250 10.31 11.26 -5.68
N TRP A 251 10.01 10.01 -5.40
CA TRP A 251 8.81 9.59 -4.70
C TRP A 251 9.12 9.42 -3.22
N LEU A 252 8.39 10.12 -2.35
CA LEU A 252 8.56 10.02 -0.90
C LEU A 252 7.19 9.93 -0.25
N GLY A 253 7.02 8.95 0.64
CA GLY A 253 5.78 8.82 1.38
C GLY A 253 5.91 8.10 2.71
N ILE A 254 4.88 8.30 3.54
CA ILE A 254 4.71 7.61 4.81
C ILE A 254 3.30 7.03 4.89
N THR A 255 3.20 5.81 5.40
CA THR A 255 1.94 5.13 5.68
C THR A 255 1.89 4.75 7.14
N ILE A 256 0.80 5.14 7.80
CA ILE A 256 0.54 4.89 9.22
C ILE A 256 -0.70 4.00 9.33
N PRO A 257 -0.56 2.73 9.73
CA PRO A 257 -1.68 1.81 9.89
C PRO A 257 -2.48 2.13 11.15
N PHE A 258 -3.78 1.87 11.08
CA PHE A 258 -4.68 1.85 12.22
C PHE A 258 -5.59 0.64 12.13
N GLU A 259 -5.79 -0.05 13.25
CA GLU A 259 -6.74 -1.16 13.35
C GLU A 259 -7.95 -0.70 14.16
N SER A 260 -9.16 -0.98 13.67
CA SER A 260 -10.36 -0.80 14.48
C SER A 260 -10.36 -1.81 15.63
N LYS A 261 -10.56 -1.32 16.86
CA LYS A 261 -10.59 -2.14 18.09
C LYS A 261 -11.79 -3.10 18.18
N ASN A 262 -12.67 -3.15 17.19
CA ASN A 262 -13.86 -4.00 17.21
C ASN A 262 -13.54 -5.45 16.84
N LYS A 263 -12.80 -6.13 17.72
CA LYS A 263 -12.85 -7.59 17.86
C LYS A 263 -13.78 -7.90 19.03
N LYS A 264 -15.06 -8.07 18.73
CA LYS A 264 -15.95 -8.88 19.56
C LYS A 264 -15.93 -10.29 18.98
#